data_AF-A0A920S1B2-F1
#
_entry.id   AF-A0A920S1B2-F1
#
_cell.length_a   1.000
_cell.length_b   1.000
_cell.length_c   1.000
_cell.angle_alpha   90.00
_cell.angle_beta   90.00
_cell.angle_gamma   90.00
#
_symmetry.space_group_name_H-M   'P 1'
#
loop_
_entity.id
_entity.type
_entity.pdbx_description
1 polymer ?
#
loop_
_entity_poly.entity_id
_entity_poly.type
_entity_poly.pdbx_seq_one_letter_code
_entity_poly.pdbx_strand_id
1 'polypeptide(L)'
;MLSSVDVVSGIDVIFATQHRATQETAEPISRNLDIPITIVDTGDAPKIFLQHYKNHKGEIILVITRPEALPELVVELQGSKNIDPSSLQGLDQLFVVTVPWFGKVKTLQLQYGI
;
A
#
# COMPACT_ATOMS: atom_id res chain seq x y z
N MET A 1 -19.05 -4.41 -21.62
CA MET A 1 -18.19 -5.56 -21.32
C MET A 1 -16.76 -5.09 -21.45
N LEU A 2 -15.93 -5.22 -20.40
CA LEU A 2 -14.50 -4.89 -20.49
C LEU A 2 -13.81 -6.08 -21.17
N SER A 3 -13.43 -5.90 -22.43
CA SER A 3 -13.09 -6.98 -23.37
C SER A 3 -11.67 -7.53 -23.24
N SER A 4 -10.80 -6.87 -22.47
CA SER A 4 -9.50 -7.39 -22.03
C SER A 4 -8.82 -6.29 -21.22
N VAL A 5 -8.42 -6.59 -19.99
CA VAL A 5 -7.49 -5.73 -19.23
C VAL A 5 -6.14 -6.42 -19.32
N ASP A 6 -5.22 -5.82 -20.07
CA ASP A 6 -3.82 -6.21 -20.07
C ASP A 6 -3.17 -5.56 -18.84
N VAL A 7 -3.04 -6.32 -17.76
CA VAL A 7 -2.40 -5.85 -16.52
C VAL A 7 -0.89 -5.89 -16.74
N VAL A 8 -0.35 -4.86 -17.38
CA VAL A 8 1.08 -4.78 -17.75
C VAL A 8 2.01 -4.57 -16.54
N SER A 9 1.50 -4.25 -15.35
CA SER A 9 2.30 -4.24 -14.11
C SER A 9 1.42 -4.52 -12.90
N GLY A 10 1.78 -5.56 -12.14
CA GLY A 10 1.02 -5.96 -10.94
C GLY A 10 1.46 -5.15 -9.72
N ILE A 11 2.77 -5.20 -9.43
CA ILE A 11 3.45 -4.58 -8.29
C ILE A 11 4.92 -4.49 -8.69
N ASP A 12 5.61 -3.38 -8.39
CA ASP A 12 7.05 -3.21 -8.66
C ASP A 12 7.88 -3.36 -7.38
N VAL A 13 7.34 -2.93 -6.24
CA VAL A 13 8.04 -2.96 -4.95
C VAL A 13 7.10 -3.41 -3.83
N ILE A 14 7.61 -4.26 -2.94
CA ILE A 14 6.89 -4.72 -1.76
C ILE A 14 7.61 -4.25 -0.51
N PHE A 15 6.86 -3.64 0.40
CA PHE A 15 7.34 -3.32 1.73
C PHE A 15 6.44 -3.96 2.79
N ALA A 16 7.06 -4.42 3.85
CA ALA A 16 6.37 -4.88 5.05
C ALA A 16 7.04 -4.29 6.28
N THR A 17 6.29 -4.20 7.38
CA THR A 17 6.91 -3.83 8.66
C THR A 17 7.75 -4.96 9.25
N GLN A 18 8.53 -4.67 10.28
CA GLN A 18 9.25 -5.68 11.06
C GLN A 18 8.36 -6.72 11.78
N HIS A 19 7.04 -6.52 11.80
CA HIS A 19 6.12 -7.50 12.38
C HIS A 19 6.02 -8.74 11.51
N ARG A 20 6.20 -9.91 12.14
CA ARG A 20 6.08 -11.21 11.51
C ARG A 20 4.78 -11.38 10.70
N ALA A 21 3.64 -10.98 11.27
CA ALA A 21 2.35 -11.07 10.58
C ALA A 21 2.34 -10.30 9.25
N THR A 22 2.95 -9.10 9.18
CA THR A 22 3.01 -8.33 7.94
C THR A 22 3.93 -8.96 6.89
N GLN A 23 4.99 -9.65 7.33
CA GLN A 23 5.89 -10.37 6.43
C GLN A 23 5.24 -11.65 5.89
N GLU A 24 4.54 -12.41 6.75
CA GLU A 24 3.80 -13.61 6.36
C GLU A 24 2.65 -13.28 5.39
N THR A 25 1.98 -12.13 5.55
CA THR A 25 0.98 -11.65 4.58
C THR A 25 1.59 -11.29 3.22
N ALA A 26 2.81 -10.75 3.21
CA ALA A 26 3.50 -10.33 1.99
C ALA A 26 4.19 -11.51 1.25
N GLU A 27 4.46 -12.61 1.94
CA GLU A 27 5.25 -13.72 1.43
C GLU A 27 4.65 -14.41 0.18
N PRO A 28 3.33 -14.72 0.11
CA PRO A 28 2.75 -15.35 -1.07
C PRO A 28 2.90 -14.50 -2.33
N ILE A 29 2.67 -13.18 -2.22
CA ILE A 29 2.75 -12.26 -3.36
C ILE A 29 4.21 -11.99 -3.75
N SER A 30 5.12 -11.88 -2.78
CA SER A 30 6.56 -11.78 -3.03
C SER A 30 7.09 -12.97 -3.82
N ARG A 31 6.74 -14.20 -3.41
CA ARG A 31 7.17 -15.42 -4.10
C ARG A 31 6.54 -15.57 -5.49
N ASN A 32 5.28 -15.14 -5.65
CA ASN A 32 4.58 -15.23 -6.94
C ASN A 32 5.18 -14.29 -7.98
N LEU A 33 5.54 -13.07 -7.55
CA LEU A 33 6.07 -12.02 -8.43
C LEU A 33 7.60 -11.98 -8.52
N ASP A 34 8.30 -12.79 -7.71
CA ASP A 34 9.76 -12.76 -7.56
C ASP A 34 10.30 -11.37 -7.14
N ILE A 35 9.56 -10.69 -6.26
CA ILE A 35 9.90 -9.34 -5.74
C ILE A 35 10.30 -9.46 -4.28
N PRO A 36 11.48 -8.98 -3.86
CA PRO A 36 11.90 -9.04 -2.46
C PRO A 36 11.05 -8.12 -1.57
N ILE A 37 10.80 -8.57 -0.35
CA ILE A 37 10.12 -7.76 0.68
C ILE A 37 11.16 -6.85 1.35
N THR A 38 10.97 -5.54 1.22
CA THR A 38 11.76 -4.56 1.95
C THR A 38 11.15 -4.33 3.34
N ILE A 39 11.91 -4.66 4.39
CA ILE A 39 11.44 -4.52 5.77
C ILE A 39 11.70 -3.10 6.27
N VAL A 40 10.67 -2.45 6.79
CA VAL A 40 10.72 -1.10 7.38
C VAL A 40 10.35 -1.11 8.87
N ASP A 41 11.08 -0.33 9.67
CA ASP A 41 10.81 -0.20 11.11
C ASP A 41 9.54 0.63 11.35
N THR A 42 8.70 0.14 12.25
CA THR A 42 7.39 0.68 12.61
C THR A 42 7.42 2.04 13.29
N GLY A 43 8.54 2.47 13.87
CA GLY A 43 8.61 3.74 14.60
C GLY A 43 8.35 4.99 13.73
N ASP A 44 8.60 4.89 12.43
CA ASP A 44 8.47 5.97 11.46
C ASP A 44 8.05 5.44 10.07
N ALA A 45 7.31 4.31 10.03
CA ALA A 45 6.96 3.64 8.77
C ALA A 45 6.42 4.63 7.71
N PRO A 46 5.49 5.56 8.00
CA PRO A 46 5.01 6.54 7.04
C PRO A 46 6.13 7.41 6.42
N LYS A 47 7.01 7.97 7.27
CA LYS A 47 8.16 8.77 6.80
C LYS A 47 9.14 7.96 5.99
N ILE A 48 9.43 6.72 6.39
CA ILE A 48 10.35 5.83 5.67
C ILE A 48 9.75 5.47 4.31
N PHE A 49 8.46 5.16 4.27
CA PHE A 49 7.70 4.97 3.03
C PHE A 49 7.82 6.17 2.10
N LEU A 50 7.60 7.39 2.61
CA LEU A 50 7.73 8.62 1.83
C LEU A 50 9.17 8.89 1.36
N GLN A 51 10.18 8.50 2.12
CA GLN A 51 11.58 8.62 1.71
C GLN A 51 11.89 7.72 0.52
N HIS A 52 11.44 6.46 0.56
CA HIS A 52 11.59 5.52 -0.55
C HIS A 52 10.71 5.90 -1.75
N TYR A 53 9.48 6.37 -1.50
CA TYR A 53 8.52 6.78 -2.52
C TYR A 53 9.10 7.73 -3.58
N LYS A 54 9.98 8.67 -3.18
CA LYS A 54 10.61 9.62 -4.12
C LYS A 54 11.48 8.95 -5.19
N ASN A 55 12.00 7.76 -4.89
CA ASN A 55 12.86 6.98 -5.79
C ASN A 55 12.05 6.04 -6.71
N HIS A 56 10.76 5.85 -6.43
CA HIS A 56 9.87 4.88 -7.10
C HIS A 56 8.76 5.59 -7.91
N LYS A 57 9.13 6.62 -8.68
CA LYS A 57 8.16 7.40 -9.46
C LYS A 57 7.59 6.59 -10.62
N GLY A 58 6.27 6.47 -10.67
CA GLY A 58 5.56 5.75 -11.72
C GLY A 58 5.41 4.25 -11.48
N GLU A 59 5.91 3.77 -10.34
CA GLU A 59 5.83 2.38 -9.91
C GLU A 59 4.58 2.12 -9.05
N ILE A 60 4.17 0.86 -8.98
CA ILE A 60 3.13 0.34 -8.11
C ILE A 60 3.79 -0.24 -6.86
N ILE A 61 3.55 0.41 -5.73
CA ILE A 61 4.15 0.03 -4.44
C ILE A 61 3.09 -0.67 -3.59
N LEU A 62 3.37 -1.91 -3.17
CA LEU A 62 2.57 -2.62 -2.17
C LEU A 62 3.15 -2.39 -0.78
N VAL A 63 2.30 -1.92 0.12
CA VAL A 63 2.64 -1.65 1.52
C VAL A 63 1.79 -2.53 2.44
N ILE A 64 2.44 -3.41 3.19
CA ILE A 64 1.79 -4.23 4.22
C ILE A 64 2.16 -3.69 5.60
N THR A 65 1.16 -3.23 6.33
CA THR A 65 1.33 -2.64 7.66
C THR A 65 0.20 -3.05 8.59
N ARG A 66 0.28 -2.65 9.87
CA ARG A 66 -0.81 -2.84 10.83
C ARG A 66 -1.89 -1.77 10.65
N PRO A 67 -3.14 -2.04 11.05
CA PRO A 67 -4.26 -1.11 10.90
C PRO A 67 -3.98 0.28 11.49
N GLU A 68 -3.26 0.35 12.61
CA GLU A 68 -2.96 1.63 13.30
C GLU A 68 -2.15 2.62 12.45
N ALA A 69 -1.32 2.12 11.53
CA ALA A 69 -0.44 2.95 10.69
C ALA A 69 -1.07 3.33 9.33
N LEU A 70 -2.16 2.67 8.93
CA LEU A 70 -2.84 2.94 7.65
C LEU A 70 -3.41 4.37 7.55
N PRO A 71 -4.10 4.93 8.57
CA PRO A 71 -4.65 6.29 8.47
C PRO A 71 -3.58 7.33 8.19
N GLU A 72 -2.46 7.24 8.92
CA GLU A 72 -1.34 8.17 8.81
C GLU A 72 -0.70 8.10 7.42
N LEU A 73 -0.46 6.89 6.91
CA LEU A 73 0.05 6.67 5.55
C LEU A 73 -0.83 7.30 4.48
N VAL A 74 -2.14 7.09 4.54
CA VAL A 74 -3.04 7.62 3.50
C VAL A 74 -3.10 9.15 3.56
N VAL A 75 -3.12 9.74 4.76
CA VAL A 75 -3.09 11.20 4.94
C VAL A 75 -1.77 11.80 4.45
N GLU A 76 -0.64 11.16 4.77
CA GLU A 76 0.70 11.58 4.35
C GLU A 76 0.87 11.58 2.82
N LEU A 77 0.26 10.60 2.15
CA LEU A 77 0.19 10.55 0.68
C LEU A 77 -0.80 11.56 0.07
N GLN A 78 -1.30 12.51 0.88
CA GLN A 78 -2.35 13.47 0.52
C GLN A 78 -3.63 12.80 0.02
N GLY A 79 -3.87 11.56 0.43
CA GLY A 79 -5.09 10.82 0.16
C GLY A 79 -6.31 11.49 0.76
N SER A 80 -7.48 10.93 0.45
CA SER A 80 -8.75 11.43 0.98
C SER A 80 -8.69 11.50 2.52
N LYS A 81 -9.09 12.63 3.09
CA LYS A 81 -9.30 12.77 4.53
C LYS A 81 -10.64 12.22 4.99
N ASN A 82 -11.51 11.84 4.05
CA ASN A 82 -12.83 11.28 4.31
C ASN A 82 -12.76 9.73 4.32
N ILE A 83 -11.80 9.17 5.04
CA ILE A 83 -11.73 7.74 5.26
C ILE A 83 -12.57 7.44 6.49
N ASP A 84 -13.43 6.44 6.40
CA ASP A 84 -14.23 6.02 7.55
C ASP A 84 -13.31 5.53 8.67
N PRO A 85 -13.23 6.20 9.83
CA PRO A 85 -12.36 5.78 10.92
C PRO A 85 -12.70 4.39 11.46
N SER A 86 -13.95 3.94 11.34
CA SER A 86 -14.37 2.60 11.78
C SER A 86 -13.76 1.50 10.93
N SER A 87 -13.50 1.79 9.65
CA SER A 87 -12.86 0.85 8.73
C SER A 87 -11.36 0.69 8.98
N LEU A 88 -10.71 1.70 9.57
CA LEU A 88 -9.27 1.71 9.84
C LEU A 88 -8.86 0.77 10.99
N GLN A 89 -9.83 0.16 11.67
CA GLN A 89 -9.61 -0.83 12.73
C GLN A 89 -9.85 -2.27 12.27
N GLY A 90 -10.32 -2.47 11.05
CA GLY A 90 -10.55 -3.80 10.48
C GLY A 90 -9.27 -4.45 9.96
N LEU A 91 -9.18 -5.78 10.08
CA LEU A 91 -8.27 -6.58 9.28
C LEU A 91 -8.77 -6.62 7.81
N ASP A 92 -7.89 -7.00 6.90
CA ASP A 92 -8.20 -7.18 5.47
C ASP A 92 -8.70 -5.92 4.74
N GLN A 93 -8.27 -4.74 5.16
CA GLN A 93 -8.50 -3.50 4.42
C GLN A 93 -7.40 -3.25 3.38
N LEU A 94 -7.81 -2.87 2.17
CA LEU A 94 -6.91 -2.50 1.09
C LEU A 94 -7.20 -1.06 0.65
N PHE A 95 -6.18 -0.21 0.72
CA PHE A 95 -6.24 1.16 0.22
C PHE A 95 -5.42 1.27 -1.06
N VAL A 96 -6.02 1.83 -2.11
CA VAL A 96 -5.31 2.19 -3.34
C VAL A 96 -5.21 3.69 -3.41
N VAL A 97 -4.00 4.22 -3.25
CA VAL A 97 -3.74 5.67 -3.31
C VAL A 97 -2.98 5.98 -4.60
N THR A 98 -3.63 6.70 -5.51
CA THR A 98 -3.00 7.15 -6.76
C THR A 98 -2.55 8.59 -6.58
N VAL A 99 -1.23 8.80 -6.59
CA VAL A 99 -0.59 10.11 -6.47
C VAL A 99 -0.05 10.53 -7.83
N PRO A 100 -0.79 11.36 -8.60
CA PRO A 100 -0.33 11.80 -9.90
C PRO A 100 0.76 12.87 -9.77
N TRP A 101 1.61 13.02 -10.78
CA TRP A 101 2.51 14.18 -10.88
C TRP A 101 1.70 15.49 -10.85
N PHE A 102 0.56 15.52 -11.55
CA PHE A 102 -0.32 16.68 -11.59
C PHE A 102 -1.78 16.28 -11.33
N GLY A 103 -2.49 17.08 -10.53
CA GLY A 103 -3.91 16.89 -10.23
C GLY A 103 -4.16 16.44 -8.80
N LYS A 104 -5.38 15.95 -8.54
CA LYS A 104 -5.81 15.52 -7.21
C LYS A 104 -5.43 14.06 -6.97
N VAL A 105 -4.92 13.76 -5.78
CA VAL A 105 -4.76 12.39 -5.29
C VAL A 105 -6.12 11.71 -5.23
N LYS A 106 -6.15 10.43 -5.61
CA LYS A 106 -7.35 9.58 -5.52
C LYS A 106 -7.08 8.47 -4.52
N THR A 107 -8.08 8.17 -3.71
CA THR A 107 -8.04 7.08 -2.74
C THR A 107 -9.25 6.19 -3.00
N LEU A 108 -9.00 4.89 -3.20
CA LEU A 108 -10.01 3.85 -3.15
C LEU A 108 -9.81 3.07 -1.87
N GLN A 109 -10.92 2.74 -1.22
CA GLN A 109 -10.94 1.86 -0.08
C GLN A 109 -11.70 0.60 -0.45
N LEU A 110 -11.08 -0.54 -0.21
CA LEU A 110 -11.55 -1.87 -0.57
C LEU A 110 -11.40 -2.78 0.64
N GLN A 111 -12.18 -3.86 0.66
CA GLN A 111 -12.01 -4.96 1.60
C GLN A 111 -11.52 -6.18 0.82
N TYR A 112 -10.47 -6.81 1.32
CA TYR A 112 -9.82 -7.98 0.73
C TYR A 112 -10.45 -9.27 1.26
N GLY A 113 -10.54 -10.31 0.42
CA GLY A 113 -10.92 -11.66 0.86
C GLY A 113 -12.43 -11.93 1.07
N ILE A 114 -13.32 -11.12 0.49
CA ILE A 114 -14.78 -11.37 0.48
C ILE A 114 -15.15 -12.40 -0.59
#